data_AF-A0A0F9WI27-F1
#
_entry.id   AF-A0A0F9WI27-F1
#
_cell.length_a   1.000
_cell.length_b   1.000
_cell.length_c   1.000
_cell.angle_alpha   90.00
_cell.angle_beta   90.00
_cell.angle_gamma   90.00
#
_symmetry.space_group_name_H-M   'P 1'
#
loop_
_entity.id
_entity.type
_entity.pdbx_description
1 polymer ?
#
loop_
_entity_poly.entity_id
_entity_poly.type
_entity_poly.pdbx_seq_one_letter_code
_entity_poly.pdbx_strand_id
1 'polypeptide(L)'
;MEEGSRVNVTYRKKKWTTISIFITVCFFIAGIVCVFLGINPLLEMWYDLKSFSNLIFVVFHLYYLFSFIGVHTNSDFIFWTGSYSLLIVTSIMFYFYDDIFI
;
A
#
# COMPACT_ATOMS: atom_id res chain seq x y z
N MET A 1 12.20 44.59 -15.56
CA MET A 1 13.26 43.64 -15.16
C MET A 1 12.70 42.80 -14.03
N GLU A 2 12.05 41.69 -14.36
CA GLU A 2 11.66 40.68 -13.38
C GLU A 2 12.52 39.45 -13.65
N GLU A 3 13.54 39.29 -12.80
CA GLU A 3 14.45 38.16 -12.83
C GLU A 3 13.73 36.99 -12.16
N GLY A 4 13.04 36.18 -12.98
CA GLY A 4 12.38 34.96 -12.54
C GLY A 4 13.41 33.98 -11.98
N SER A 5 13.53 33.95 -10.66
CA SER A 5 14.34 33.01 -9.90
C SER A 5 13.95 31.57 -10.27
N ARG A 6 14.71 30.96 -11.19
CA ARG A 6 14.62 29.53 -11.51
C ARG A 6 15.16 28.75 -10.33
N VAL A 7 14.27 28.43 -9.39
CA VAL A 7 14.54 27.44 -8.35
C VAL A 7 14.73 26.10 -9.04
N ASN A 8 15.99 25.71 -9.28
CA ASN A 8 16.34 24.37 -9.74
C ASN A 8 16.04 23.38 -8.61
N VAL A 9 14.80 22.93 -8.52
CA VAL A 9 14.40 21.82 -7.63
C VAL A 9 15.13 20.58 -8.12
N THR A 10 16.27 20.31 -7.49
CA THR A 10 17.10 19.16 -7.84
C THR A 10 16.44 17.93 -7.23
N TYR A 11 15.58 17.24 -7.99
CA TYR A 11 14.98 15.99 -7.56
C TYR A 11 16.09 14.96 -7.32
N ARG A 12 16.45 14.75 -6.05
CA ARG A 12 17.46 13.77 -5.67
C ARG A 12 16.87 12.38 -5.89
N LYS A 13 17.29 11.71 -6.97
CA LYS A 13 16.90 10.32 -7.28
C LYS A 13 17.13 9.44 -6.06
N LYS A 14 16.18 8.55 -5.76
CA LYS A 14 16.28 7.60 -4.66
C LYS A 14 17.52 6.72 -4.83
N LYS A 15 18.40 6.70 -3.82
CA LYS A 15 19.51 5.76 -3.74
C LYS A 15 19.00 4.47 -3.10
N TRP A 16 18.89 3.41 -3.88
CA TRP A 16 18.46 2.11 -3.39
C TRP A 16 19.52 1.54 -2.44
N THR A 17 19.14 1.33 -1.18
CA THR A 17 19.94 0.63 -0.19
C THR A 17 19.39 -0.77 0.02
N THR A 18 20.22 -1.71 0.48
CA THR A 18 19.81 -3.09 0.79
C THR A 18 18.62 -3.12 1.74
N ILE A 19 18.60 -2.22 2.73
CA ILE A 19 17.49 -2.08 3.69
C ILE A 19 16.19 -1.67 2.97
N SER A 20 16.24 -0.69 2.07
CA SER A 20 15.04 -0.25 1.31
C SER A 20 14.49 -1.38 0.44
N ILE A 21 15.35 -2.21 -0.15
CA ILE A 21 14.95 -3.37 -0.94
C ILE A 21 14.29 -4.41 -0.03
N PHE A 22 14.93 -4.73 1.10
CA PHE A 22 14.38 -5.69 2.07
C PHE A 22 13.00 -5.26 2.59
N ILE A 23 12.84 -3.99 2.96
CA ILE A 23 11.56 -3.41 3.35
C ILE A 23 10.53 -3.62 2.23
N THR A 24 10.87 -3.21 1.00
CA THR A 24 9.97 -3.36 -0.14
C THR A 24 9.51 -4.80 -0.31
N VAL A 25 10.43 -5.77 -0.28
CA VAL A 25 10.10 -7.20 -0.40
C VAL A 25 9.15 -7.66 0.72
N CYS A 26 9.39 -7.23 1.96
CA CYS A 26 8.48 -7.54 3.08
C CYS A 26 7.07 -6.98 2.83
N PHE A 27 6.96 -5.74 2.34
CA PHE A 27 5.68 -5.13 2.00
C PHE A 27 4.96 -5.84 0.85
N PHE A 28 5.70 -6.30 -0.17
CA PHE A 28 5.11 -7.10 -1.24
C PHE A 28 4.57 -8.43 -0.74
N ILE A 29 5.33 -9.15 0.09
CA ILE A 29 4.90 -10.43 0.68
C ILE A 29 3.65 -10.21 1.55
N ALA A 30 3.68 -9.22 2.46
CA ALA A 30 2.56 -8.90 3.33
C ALA A 30 1.30 -8.51 2.54
N GLY A 31 1.45 -7.67 1.51
CA GLY A 31 0.35 -7.30 0.63
C GLY A 31 -0.27 -8.47 -0.12
N ILE A 32 0.56 -9.39 -0.64
CA ILE A 32 0.07 -10.61 -1.29
C ILE A 32 -0.72 -11.47 -0.30
N VAL A 33 -0.23 -11.64 0.94
CA VAL A 33 -0.96 -12.36 1.99
C VAL A 33 -2.32 -11.70 2.28
N CYS A 34 -2.37 -10.37 2.41
CA CYS A 34 -3.62 -9.64 2.60
C CYS A 34 -4.60 -9.83 1.42
N VAL A 35 -4.10 -9.89 0.18
CA VAL A 35 -4.92 -10.18 -1.00
C VAL A 35 -5.53 -11.58 -0.91
N PHE A 36 -4.72 -12.60 -0.57
CA PHE A 36 -5.22 -13.96 -0.40
C PHE A 36 -6.29 -14.05 0.69
N LEU A 37 -6.05 -13.43 1.85
CA LEU A 37 -7.01 -13.39 2.95
C LEU A 37 -8.32 -12.69 2.58
N GLY A 38 -8.25 -11.60 1.81
CA GLY A 38 -9.43 -10.86 1.35
C GLY A 38 -10.24 -11.60 0.29
N ILE A 39 -9.60 -12.44 -0.55
CA ILE A 39 -10.26 -13.24 -1.57
C ILE A 39 -10.91 -14.50 -0.98
N ASN A 40 -10.31 -15.11 0.06
CA ASN A 40 -10.81 -16.35 0.66
C ASN A 40 -12.33 -16.35 0.98
N PRO A 41 -12.90 -15.34 1.68
CA PRO A 41 -14.34 -15.33 1.98
C PRO A 41 -15.24 -15.20 0.74
N LEU A 42 -14.73 -14.68 -0.38
CA LEU A 42 -15.47 -14.59 -1.64
C LEU A 42 -15.61 -15.96 -2.32
N LEU A 43 -14.60 -16.83 -2.19
CA LEU A 43 -14.61 -18.18 -2.75
C LEU A 43 -15.61 -19.10 -2.02
N GLU A 44 -15.85 -18.82 -0.74
CA GLU A 44 -16.80 -19.57 0.08
C GLU A 44 -18.27 -19.14 -0.18
N MET A 45 -18.53 -18.15 -1.05
CA MET A 45 -19.85 -17.60 -1.40
C MET A 45 -20.65 -16.97 -0.25
N TRP A 46 -19.97 -16.50 0.80
CA TRP A 46 -20.61 -15.75 1.89
C TRP A 46 -20.73 -14.29 1.48
N TYR A 47 -21.87 -13.90 0.91
CA TYR A 47 -22.16 -12.52 0.51
C TYR A 47 -22.66 -11.71 1.71
N ASP A 48 -21.72 -11.24 2.52
CA ASP A 48 -21.96 -10.31 3.61
C ASP A 48 -21.23 -8.97 3.35
N LEU A 49 -21.63 -7.90 4.06
CA LEU A 49 -21.03 -6.57 3.96
C LEU A 49 -19.50 -6.61 4.22
N LYS A 50 -19.07 -7.54 5.09
CA LYS A 50 -17.66 -7.84 5.38
C LYS A 50 -16.92 -8.34 4.14
N SER A 51 -17.51 -9.23 3.36
CA SER A 51 -16.92 -9.77 2.12
C SER A 51 -16.77 -8.70 1.04
N PHE A 52 -17.76 -7.80 0.92
CA PHE A 52 -17.66 -6.66 -0.01
C PHE A 52 -16.52 -5.70 0.37
N SER A 53 -16.38 -5.39 1.66
CA SER A 53 -15.30 -4.55 2.17
C SER A 53 -13.92 -5.20 1.98
N ASN A 54 -13.81 -6.51 2.17
CA ASN A 54 -12.58 -7.26 1.88
C ASN A 54 -12.16 -7.14 0.41
N LEU A 55 -13.11 -7.15 -0.53
CA LEU A 55 -12.83 -6.93 -1.95
C LEU A 55 -12.26 -5.53 -2.22
N ILE A 56 -12.76 -4.50 -1.52
CA ILE A 56 -12.20 -3.14 -1.60
C ILE A 56 -10.75 -3.12 -1.11
N PHE A 57 -10.45 -3.79 0.01
CA PHE A 57 -9.07 -3.90 0.49
C PHE A 57 -8.16 -4.60 -0.51
N VAL A 58 -8.63 -5.69 -1.15
CA VAL A 58 -7.89 -6.38 -2.20
C VAL A 58 -7.53 -5.43 -3.34
N VAL A 59 -8.51 -4.63 -3.83
CA VAL A 59 -8.27 -3.64 -4.88
C VAL A 59 -7.24 -2.59 -4.45
N PHE A 60 -7.32 -2.10 -3.20
CA PHE A 60 -6.33 -1.15 -2.69
C PHE A 60 -4.93 -1.76 -2.55
N HIS A 61 -4.80 -3.02 -2.14
CA HIS A 61 -3.50 -3.71 -2.09
C HIS A 61 -2.89 -3.84 -3.48
N LEU A 62 -3.68 -4.27 -4.47
CA LEU A 62 -3.24 -4.32 -5.86
C LEU A 62 -2.81 -2.95 -6.37
N TYR A 63 -3.63 -1.91 -6.12
CA TYR A 63 -3.29 -0.53 -6.47
C TYR A 63 -1.95 -0.10 -5.86
N TYR A 64 -1.72 -0.38 -4.57
CA TYR A 64 -0.46 -0.01 -3.91
C TYR A 64 0.74 -0.78 -4.46
N LEU A 65 0.60 -2.08 -4.77
CA LEU A 65 1.64 -2.88 -5.42
C LEU A 65 2.04 -2.27 -6.78
N PHE A 66 1.06 -1.87 -7.61
CA PHE A 66 1.35 -1.23 -8.90
C PHE A 66 1.88 0.20 -8.75
N SER A 67 1.40 0.96 -7.76
CA SER A 67 1.82 2.34 -7.51
C SER A 67 3.32 2.46 -7.19
N PHE A 68 3.95 1.36 -6.74
CA PHE A 68 5.39 1.30 -6.49
C PHE A 68 6.23 1.66 -7.72
N ILE A 69 5.71 1.42 -8.95
CA ILE A 69 6.39 1.78 -10.20
C ILE A 69 6.68 3.28 -10.27
N GLY A 70 5.83 4.12 -9.68
CA GLY A 70 6.00 5.58 -9.63
C GLY A 70 6.96 6.09 -8.55
N VAL A 71 7.55 5.21 -7.73
CA VAL A 71 8.41 5.60 -6.62
C VAL A 71 9.83 5.89 -7.13
N HIS A 72 10.15 7.16 -7.34
CA HIS A 72 11.43 7.60 -7.89
C HIS A 72 12.28 8.43 -6.91
N THR A 73 11.67 9.04 -5.90
CA THR A 73 12.36 9.82 -4.87
C THR A 73 12.28 9.16 -3.48
N ASN A 74 13.13 9.62 -2.56
CA ASN A 74 13.09 9.15 -1.17
C ASN A 74 11.77 9.51 -0.49
N SER A 75 11.23 10.70 -0.76
CA SER A 75 9.95 11.16 -0.20
C SER A 75 8.80 10.28 -0.69
N ASP A 76 8.78 9.94 -1.98
CA ASP A 76 7.77 9.02 -2.55
C ASP A 76 7.85 7.65 -1.88
N PHE A 77 9.06 7.17 -1.58
CA PHE A 77 9.23 5.89 -0.91
C PHE A 77 8.76 5.92 0.55
N ILE A 78 9.06 6.98 1.30
CA ILE A 78 8.59 7.13 2.68
C ILE A 78 7.07 7.23 2.70
N PHE A 79 6.49 8.00 1.77
CA PHE A 79 5.05 8.11 1.64
C PHE A 79 4.39 6.78 1.25
N TRP A 80 4.94 6.09 0.24
CA TRP A 80 4.46 4.79 -0.20
C TRP A 80 4.53 3.76 0.93
N THR A 81 5.67 3.65 1.62
CA THR A 81 5.83 2.71 2.75
C THR A 81 4.89 3.04 3.90
N GLY A 82 4.78 4.31 4.31
CA GLY A 82 3.88 4.72 5.39
C GLY A 82 2.42 4.42 5.08
N SER A 83 1.94 4.85 3.90
CA SER A 83 0.56 4.64 3.50
C SER A 83 0.23 3.16 3.27
N TYR A 84 1.19 2.39 2.72
CA TYR A 84 0.98 0.96 2.51
C TYR A 84 1.00 0.17 3.83
N SER A 85 1.82 0.60 4.81
CA SER A 85 1.78 0.08 6.18
C SER A 85 0.40 0.27 6.80
N LEU A 86 -0.16 1.47 6.65
CA LEU A 86 -1.48 1.79 7.17
C LEU A 86 -2.55 0.91 6.53
N LEU A 87 -2.47 0.69 5.21
CA LEU A 87 -3.37 -0.23 4.52
C LEU A 87 -3.25 -1.68 5.03
N ILE A 88 -2.02 -2.19 5.21
CA ILE A 88 -1.81 -3.54 5.74
C ILE A 88 -2.35 -3.67 7.17
N VAL A 89 -2.04 -2.73 8.05
CA VAL A 89 -2.50 -2.76 9.44
C VAL A 89 -4.02 -2.68 9.50
N THR A 90 -4.64 -1.78 8.72
CA THR A 90 -6.11 -1.66 8.67
C THR A 90 -6.76 -2.91 8.10
N SER A 91 -6.23 -3.52 7.04
CA SER A 91 -6.73 -4.80 6.52
C SER A 91 -6.62 -5.94 7.54
N ILE A 92 -5.53 -6.02 8.30
CA ILE A 92 -5.36 -7.04 9.34
C ILE A 92 -6.36 -6.79 10.48
N MET A 93 -6.48 -5.56 10.97
CA MET A 93 -7.46 -5.20 11.99
C MET A 93 -8.88 -5.54 11.53
N PHE A 94 -9.22 -5.21 10.28
CA PHE A 94 -10.51 -5.53 9.68
C PHE A 94 -10.79 -7.03 9.61
N TYR A 95 -9.78 -7.82 9.28
CA TYR A 95 -9.92 -9.26 9.18
C TYR A 95 -10.20 -9.89 10.55
N PHE A 96 -9.45 -9.50 11.58
CA PHE A 96 -9.50 -10.09 12.93
C PHE A 96 -10.60 -9.52 13.84
N TYR A 97 -11.06 -8.29 13.61
CA TYR A 97 -12.12 -7.71 14.41
C TYR A 97 -13.46 -7.79 13.67
N ASP A 98 -14.23 -8.84 13.96
CA ASP A 98 -15.61 -9.00 13.48
C ASP A 98 -16.54 -7.86 13.94
N ASP A 99 -16.23 -7.22 15.07
CA ASP A 99 -17.07 -6.21 15.71
C ASP A 99 -16.98 -4.79 15.12
N ILE A 100 -16.15 -4.52 14.09
CA ILE A 100 -16.01 -3.14 13.54
C ILE A 100 -17.30 -2.64 12.86
N PHE A 101 -18.23 -3.53 12.48
CA PHE A 101 -19.52 -3.18 11.88
C PHE A 101 -20.75 -3.48 12.74
N ILE A 102 -20.56 -3.85 14.01
CA ILE A 102 -21.69 -3.99 14.95
C ILE A 102 -22.16 -2.62 15.44
#